data_AF-H1VU04-F1
#
_entry.id   AF-H1VU04-F1
#
_cell.length_a   1.000
_cell.length_b   1.000
_cell.length_c   1.000
_cell.angle_alpha   90.00
_cell.angle_beta   90.00
_cell.angle_gamma   90.00
#
_symmetry.space_group_name_H-M   'P 1'
#
loop_
_entity.id
_entity.type
_entity.pdbx_description
1 polymer ?
#
loop_
_entity_poly.entity_id
_entity_poly.type
_entity_poly.pdbx_seq_one_letter_code
_entity_poly.pdbx_strand_id
1 'polypeptide(L)'
;MFPLFVASASLSLLQVGLARPLDGSAFETFSHFYTTYGVSAHLGTWLGRSSVTFLPVRGFKLHLVALSVWTVVAFLNAVFLISTPMAFLLAFLVGIVGGSLYINVLARVREERENRAYRELGLGLVTAGDAGGAIVGGVLGAFAETIMCGSLVSGKRWCHRSR
;
A
#
# COMPACT_ATOMS: atom_id res chain seq x y z
N MET A 1 -5.29 15.54 3.74
CA MET A 1 -6.32 14.46 3.65
C MET A 1 -6.10 13.58 2.43
N PHE A 2 -6.21 14.15 1.22
CA PHE A 2 -5.94 13.48 -0.06
C PHE A 2 -4.68 12.58 -0.11
N PRO A 3 -3.49 13.00 0.37
CA PRO A 3 -2.30 12.15 0.33
C PRO A 3 -2.41 10.85 1.15
N LEU A 4 -3.07 10.91 2.31
CA LEU A 4 -3.25 9.76 3.18
C LEU A 4 -4.25 8.78 2.60
N PHE A 5 -5.33 9.30 2.03
CA PHE A 5 -6.31 8.50 1.30
C PHE A 5 -5.66 7.69 0.17
N VAL A 6 -4.77 8.31 -0.62
CA VAL A 6 -4.07 7.63 -1.71
C VAL A 6 -3.06 6.59 -1.19
N ALA A 7 -2.37 6.90 -0.08
CA ALA A 7 -1.44 5.97 0.57
C ALA A 7 -2.13 4.73 1.11
N SER A 8 -3.22 4.90 1.87
CA SER A 8 -3.97 3.76 2.41
C SER A 8 -4.68 2.97 1.32
N ALA A 9 -5.25 3.64 0.31
CA ALA A 9 -5.84 2.98 -0.84
C ALA A 9 -4.82 2.12 -1.60
N SER A 10 -3.60 2.63 -1.81
CA SER A 10 -2.53 1.89 -2.50
C SER A 10 -2.10 0.65 -1.71
N LEU A 11 -1.94 0.78 -0.39
CA LEU A 11 -1.56 -0.34 0.49
C LEU A 11 -2.63 -1.43 0.52
N SER A 12 -3.89 -1.05 0.68
CA SER A 12 -5.00 -2.01 0.68
C SER A 12 -5.17 -2.68 -0.68
N LEU A 13 -4.95 -1.95 -1.78
CA LEU A 13 -4.98 -2.52 -3.13
C LEU A 13 -3.84 -3.53 -3.34
N LEU A 14 -2.65 -3.27 -2.79
CA LEU A 14 -1.51 -4.19 -2.83
C LEU A 14 -1.75 -5.47 -2.03
N GLN A 15 -2.33 -5.36 -0.83
CA GLN A 15 -2.57 -6.52 0.03
C GLN A 15 -3.74 -7.37 -0.47
N VAL A 16 -4.86 -6.73 -0.84
CA VAL A 16 -6.08 -7.44 -1.24
C VAL A 16 -6.02 -7.83 -2.72
N GLY A 17 -5.69 -6.89 -3.60
CA GLY A 17 -5.83 -7.10 -5.05
C GLY A 17 -4.64 -7.77 -5.75
N LEU A 18 -3.43 -7.60 -5.23
CA LEU A 18 -2.22 -8.10 -5.90
C LEU A 18 -1.66 -9.41 -5.33
N ALA A 19 -2.07 -9.86 -4.15
CA ALA A 19 -1.48 -11.06 -3.56
C ALA A 19 -1.81 -12.36 -4.34
N ARG A 20 -3.05 -12.52 -4.82
CA ARG A 20 -3.49 -13.72 -5.58
C ARG A 20 -3.03 -13.84 -7.02
N PRO A 21 -2.88 -12.76 -7.82
CA PRO A 21 -2.40 -12.88 -9.19
C PRO A 21 -0.90 -13.24 -9.31
N LEU A 22 -0.13 -13.19 -8.22
CA LEU A 22 1.30 -13.53 -8.20
C LEU A 22 1.56 -15.04 -8.25
N ASP A 23 2.77 -15.42 -8.69
CA ASP A 23 3.26 -16.80 -8.68
C ASP A 23 4.01 -17.08 -7.37
N GLY A 24 3.71 -18.22 -6.75
CA GLY A 24 4.31 -18.67 -5.49
C GLY A 24 5.35 -19.76 -5.69
N SER A 25 6.13 -19.73 -6.76
CA SER A 25 7.11 -20.77 -7.07
C SER A 25 8.09 -21.10 -5.94
N ALA A 26 8.26 -20.22 -4.95
CA ALA A 26 9.14 -20.41 -3.78
C ALA A 26 8.41 -20.87 -2.50
N PHE A 27 7.07 -20.94 -2.46
CA PHE A 27 6.30 -21.27 -1.25
C PHE A 27 5.27 -22.37 -1.53
N GLU A 28 5.20 -23.38 -0.65
CA GLU A 28 4.27 -24.50 -0.79
C GLU A 28 2.81 -24.11 -0.53
N THR A 29 2.57 -23.12 0.34
CA THR A 29 1.21 -22.70 0.76
C THR A 29 0.98 -21.21 0.58
N PHE A 30 -0.21 -20.84 0.06
CA PHE A 30 -0.63 -19.45 -0.14
C PHE A 30 -0.56 -18.61 1.15
N SER A 31 -0.94 -19.19 2.29
CA SER A 31 -0.91 -18.51 3.59
C SER A 31 0.49 -18.06 4.00
N HIS A 32 1.54 -18.85 3.72
CA HIS A 32 2.92 -18.47 3.99
C HIS A 32 3.39 -17.35 3.07
N PHE A 33 2.99 -17.40 1.80
CA PHE A 33 3.26 -16.34 0.84
C PHE A 33 2.58 -15.02 1.24
N TYR A 34 1.28 -15.06 1.53
CA TYR A 34 0.48 -13.88 1.91
C TYR A 34 1.00 -13.24 3.20
N THR A 35 1.32 -14.05 4.20
CA THR A 35 1.88 -13.54 5.47
C THR A 35 3.25 -12.91 5.26
N THR A 36 4.15 -13.54 4.51
CA THR A 36 5.47 -12.96 4.18
C THR A 36 5.33 -11.67 3.39
N TYR A 37 4.37 -11.61 2.46
CA TYR A 37 4.12 -10.43 1.64
C TYR A 37 3.58 -9.29 2.50
N GLY A 38 2.60 -9.56 3.37
CA GLY A 38 2.11 -8.61 4.35
C GLY A 38 3.21 -8.12 5.29
N VAL A 39 4.06 -9.01 5.81
CA VAL A 39 5.20 -8.65 6.66
C VAL A 39 6.15 -7.71 5.93
N SER A 40 6.47 -7.95 4.65
CA SER A 40 7.32 -7.05 3.87
C SER A 40 6.73 -5.64 3.75
N ALA A 41 5.42 -5.52 3.46
CA ALA A 41 4.74 -4.24 3.41
C ALA A 41 4.73 -3.55 4.78
N HIS A 42 4.43 -4.28 5.86
CA HIS A 42 4.40 -3.74 7.22
C HIS A 42 5.78 -3.30 7.70
N LEU A 43 6.84 -4.06 7.42
CA LEU A 43 8.23 -3.66 7.69
C LEU A 43 8.57 -2.37 6.95
N GLY A 44 8.17 -2.25 5.68
CA GLY A 44 8.32 -1.02 4.92
C GLY A 44 7.62 0.16 5.59
N THR A 45 6.35 0.00 5.99
CA THR A 45 5.62 1.06 6.70
C THR A 45 6.25 1.45 8.03
N TRP A 46 6.79 0.48 8.78
CA TRP A 46 7.48 0.74 10.05
C TRP A 46 8.76 1.56 9.83
N LEU A 47 9.58 1.16 8.85
CA LEU A 47 10.76 1.93 8.43
C LEU A 47 10.41 3.34 7.95
N GLY A 48 9.36 3.45 7.13
CA GLY A 48 8.86 4.74 6.64
C GLY A 48 8.42 5.69 7.76
N ARG A 49 7.72 5.15 8.77
CA ARG A 49 7.28 5.92 9.95
C ARG A 49 8.46 6.36 10.83
N SER A 50 9.46 5.49 11.01
CA SER A 50 10.68 5.79 11.77
C SER A 50 11.59 6.82 11.07
N SER A 51 11.55 6.89 9.73
CA SER A 51 12.41 7.76 8.93
C SER A 51 12.12 9.26 9.10
N VAL A 52 10.89 9.65 9.47
CA VAL A 52 10.53 11.06 9.68
C VAL A 52 11.33 11.71 10.83
N THR A 53 11.71 10.94 11.85
CA THR A 53 12.44 11.47 13.01
C THR A 53 13.79 12.08 12.61
N PHE A 54 14.35 11.68 11.46
CA PHE A 54 15.67 12.13 11.00
C PHE A 54 15.63 13.15 9.86
N LEU A 55 14.62 13.16 8.98
CA LEU A 55 14.53 14.10 7.87
C LEU A 55 13.08 14.59 7.66
N PRO A 56 12.74 15.85 8.04
CA PRO A 56 11.44 16.44 7.70
C PRO A 56 11.38 16.68 6.18
N VAL A 57 10.71 15.78 5.47
CA VAL A 57 10.70 15.82 4.01
C VAL A 57 9.74 16.90 3.50
N ARG A 58 10.32 17.95 2.90
CA ARG A 58 9.59 19.14 2.41
C ARG A 58 8.84 18.91 1.09
N GLY A 59 9.06 17.77 0.42
CA GLY A 59 8.52 17.44 -0.91
C GLY A 59 7.33 16.47 -0.91
N PHE A 60 6.14 16.92 -0.49
CA PHE A 60 4.91 16.11 -0.49
C PHE A 60 4.53 15.59 -1.89
N LYS A 61 4.68 16.43 -2.92
CA LYS A 61 4.35 16.08 -4.30
C LYS A 61 5.24 14.95 -4.83
N LEU A 62 6.54 14.98 -4.51
CA LEU A 62 7.48 13.95 -4.94
C LEU A 62 7.15 12.59 -4.32
N HIS A 63 6.77 12.56 -3.04
CA HIS A 63 6.38 11.32 -2.37
C HIS A 63 5.08 10.75 -2.92
N LEU A 64 4.10 11.61 -3.25
CA LEU A 64 2.86 11.17 -3.88
C LEU A 64 3.07 10.65 -5.30
N VAL A 65 3.88 11.34 -6.10
CA VAL A 65 4.23 10.87 -7.45
C VAL A 65 4.97 9.55 -7.35
N ALA A 66 5.99 9.44 -6.50
CA ALA A 66 6.71 8.20 -6.27
C ALA A 66 5.76 7.06 -5.85
N LEU A 67 4.88 7.30 -4.88
CA LEU A 67 3.87 6.33 -4.44
C LEU A 67 3.01 5.85 -5.62
N SER A 68 2.46 6.78 -6.39
CA SER A 68 1.61 6.44 -7.54
C SER A 68 2.38 5.62 -8.60
N VAL A 69 3.63 5.98 -8.88
CA VAL A 69 4.49 5.26 -9.81
C VAL A 69 4.77 3.84 -9.30
N TRP A 70 5.14 3.69 -8.02
CA TRP A 70 5.41 2.37 -7.44
C TRP A 70 4.16 1.48 -7.42
N THR A 71 2.98 2.03 -7.11
CA THR A 71 1.71 1.29 -7.16
C THR A 71 1.37 0.84 -8.59
N VAL A 72 1.57 1.71 -9.58
CA VAL A 72 1.35 1.35 -11.00
C VAL A 72 2.34 0.29 -11.46
N VAL A 73 3.62 0.40 -11.08
CA VAL A 73 4.64 -0.61 -11.39
C VAL A 73 4.30 -1.95 -10.74
N ALA A 74 3.81 -1.94 -9.49
CA ALA A 74 3.34 -3.15 -8.83
C ALA A 74 2.13 -3.78 -9.55
N PHE A 75 1.16 -2.96 -9.97
CA PHE A 75 0.03 -3.41 -10.78
C PHE A 75 0.47 -4.06 -12.10
N LEU A 76 1.38 -3.41 -12.84
CA LEU A 76 1.95 -3.97 -14.05
C LEU A 76 2.71 -5.28 -13.77
N ASN A 77 3.47 -5.36 -12.68
CA ASN A 77 4.17 -6.58 -12.29
C ASN A 77 3.19 -7.74 -12.00
N ALA A 78 2.04 -7.46 -11.36
CA ALA A 78 1.00 -8.46 -11.13
C ALA A 78 0.27 -8.89 -12.42
N VAL A 79 0.06 -7.98 -13.36
CA VAL A 79 -0.56 -8.28 -14.65
C VAL A 79 0.38 -9.11 -15.53
N PHE A 80 1.63 -8.68 -15.70
CA PHE A 80 2.60 -9.33 -16.59
C PHE A 80 3.36 -10.50 -15.95
N LEU A 81 3.18 -10.73 -14.64
CA LEU A 81 3.82 -11.80 -13.88
C LEU A 81 5.35 -11.82 -14.06
N ILE A 82 5.98 -10.64 -14.00
CA ILE A 82 7.41 -10.50 -14.34
C ILE A 82 8.28 -11.22 -13.31
N SER A 83 8.06 -10.96 -12.01
CA SER A 83 8.84 -11.62 -10.95
C SER A 83 8.18 -11.50 -9.56
N THR A 84 8.20 -12.60 -8.79
CA THR A 84 7.75 -12.66 -7.40
C THR A 84 8.63 -11.86 -6.42
N PRO A 85 9.98 -11.99 -6.39
CA PRO A 85 10.82 -11.17 -5.51
C PRO A 85 10.70 -9.67 -5.77
N MET A 86 10.47 -9.27 -7.02
CA MET A 86 10.25 -7.86 -7.36
C MET A 86 8.96 -7.32 -6.71
N ALA A 87 7.91 -8.14 -6.59
CA ALA A 87 6.69 -7.72 -5.93
C ALA A 87 6.88 -7.48 -4.43
N PHE A 88 7.66 -8.33 -3.74
CA PHE A 88 8.00 -8.10 -2.33
C PHE A 88 8.77 -6.78 -2.14
N LEU A 89 9.74 -6.51 -3.03
CA LEU A 89 10.49 -5.26 -3.00
C LEU A 89 9.59 -4.04 -3.26
N LEU A 90 8.66 -4.14 -4.22
CA LEU A 90 7.68 -3.08 -4.51
C LEU A 90 6.72 -2.85 -3.34
N ALA A 91 6.20 -3.90 -2.71
CA ALA A 91 5.34 -3.79 -1.53
C ALA A 91 6.07 -3.12 -0.36
N PHE A 92 7.35 -3.45 -0.16
CA PHE A 92 8.21 -2.82 0.82
C PHE A 92 8.43 -1.33 0.51
N LEU A 93 8.75 -0.96 -0.74
CA LEU A 93 8.95 0.43 -1.16
C LEU A 93 7.67 1.27 -1.02
N VAL A 94 6.52 0.72 -1.43
CA VAL A 94 5.22 1.38 -1.24
C VAL A 94 4.91 1.55 0.25
N GLY A 95 5.25 0.54 1.06
CA GLY A 95 5.20 0.62 2.52
C GLY A 95 6.03 1.79 3.07
N ILE A 96 7.29 1.93 2.65
CA ILE A 96 8.18 3.03 3.09
C ILE A 96 7.57 4.39 2.74
N VAL A 97 7.20 4.59 1.47
CA VAL A 97 6.69 5.89 1.02
C VAL A 97 5.35 6.22 1.68
N GLY A 98 4.46 5.23 1.81
CA GLY A 98 3.18 5.38 2.50
C GLY A 98 3.33 5.70 3.99
N GLY A 99 4.24 5.00 4.68
CA GLY A 99 4.55 5.24 6.10
C GLY A 99 5.15 6.62 6.35
N SER A 100 6.04 7.07 5.46
CA SER A 100 6.63 8.42 5.52
C SER A 100 5.59 9.52 5.28
N LEU A 101 4.74 9.37 4.25
CA LEU A 101 3.62 10.28 4.00
C LEU A 101 2.67 10.37 5.19
N TYR A 102 2.39 9.25 5.86
CA TYR A 102 1.48 9.20 6.99
C TYR A 102 1.94 10.10 8.14
N ILE A 103 3.19 9.91 8.60
CA ILE A 103 3.71 10.71 9.73
C ILE A 103 3.91 12.17 9.32
N ASN A 104 4.33 12.43 8.09
CA ASN A 104 4.55 13.80 7.61
C ASN A 104 3.24 14.62 7.58
N VAL A 105 2.13 14.02 7.14
CA VAL A 105 0.81 14.67 7.18
C VAL A 105 0.35 14.85 8.63
N LEU A 106 0.60 13.87 9.50
CA LEU A 106 0.27 13.98 10.92
C LEU A 106 1.04 15.12 11.62
N ALA A 107 2.32 15.28 11.29
CA ALA A 107 3.16 16.36 11.81
C ALA A 107 2.64 17.73 11.37
N ARG A 108 2.30 17.91 10.07
CA ARG A 108 1.73 19.17 9.58
C ARG A 108 0.40 19.54 10.23
N VAL A 109 -0.50 18.56 10.42
CA VAL A 109 -1.79 18.81 11.06
C VAL A 109 -1.62 19.20 12.53
N ARG A 110 -0.56 18.72 13.19
CA ARG A 110 -0.21 19.16 14.55
C ARG A 110 0.36 20.58 14.59
N GLU A 111 1.14 20.98 13.59
CA GLU A 111 1.77 22.32 13.52
C GLU A 111 0.82 23.42 13.03
N GLU A 112 -0.05 23.14 12.05
CA GLU A 112 -0.93 24.15 11.43
C GLU A 112 -2.13 24.59 12.31
N ARG A 113 -2.44 23.86 13.38
CA ARG A 113 -3.61 24.13 14.24
C ARG A 113 -3.16 24.55 15.65
N GLU A 114 -2.95 25.84 15.85
CA GLU A 114 -2.67 26.43 17.18
C GLU A 114 -3.79 26.17 18.20
N ASN A 115 -5.04 26.12 17.74
CA ASN A 115 -6.19 26.01 18.63
C ASN A 115 -6.54 24.53 18.92
N ARG A 116 -6.53 24.15 20.20
CA ARG A 116 -6.57 22.74 20.67
C ARG A 116 -7.78 21.97 20.12
N ALA A 117 -8.96 22.61 20.12
CA ALA A 117 -10.23 22.04 19.66
C ALA A 117 -10.27 21.74 18.14
N TYR A 118 -9.53 22.51 17.34
CA TYR A 118 -9.48 22.28 15.90
C TYR A 118 -8.39 21.27 15.51
N ARG A 119 -7.42 21.03 16.40
CA ARG A 119 -6.37 20.04 16.22
C ARG A 119 -6.91 18.61 16.35
N GLU A 120 -7.71 18.34 17.38
CA GLU A 120 -8.37 17.05 17.58
C GLU A 120 -9.39 16.72 16.48
N LEU A 121 -10.15 17.72 16.02
CA LEU A 121 -11.03 17.58 14.86
C LEU A 121 -10.24 17.27 13.58
N GLY A 122 -9.13 17.99 13.35
CA GLY A 122 -8.25 17.75 12.20
C GLY A 122 -7.63 16.36 12.20
N LEU A 123 -7.20 15.88 13.37
CA LEU A 123 -6.71 14.52 13.58
C LEU A 123 -7.80 13.48 13.27
N GLY A 124 -9.02 13.67 13.78
CA GLY A 124 -10.14 12.77 13.51
C GLY A 124 -10.55 12.73 12.04
N LEU A 125 -10.53 13.87 11.35
CA LEU A 125 -10.85 13.93 9.93
C LEU A 125 -9.76 13.23 9.09
N VAL A 126 -8.50 13.33 9.53
CA VAL A 126 -7.36 12.68 8.88
C VAL A 126 -7.41 11.16 9.02
N THR A 127 -7.73 10.64 10.20
CA THR A 127 -7.89 9.20 10.42
C THR A 127 -9.13 8.64 9.70
N ALA A 128 -10.21 9.42 9.62
CA ALA A 128 -11.37 9.06 8.79
C ALA A 128 -10.99 8.94 7.30
N GLY A 129 -10.13 9.84 6.80
CA GLY A 129 -9.61 9.77 5.43
C GLY A 129 -8.70 8.56 5.17
N ASP A 130 -7.89 8.18 6.16
CA ASP A 130 -7.04 6.97 6.10
C ASP A 130 -7.91 5.70 6.01
N ALA A 131 -8.91 5.56 6.89
CA ALA A 131 -9.86 4.45 6.87
C ALA A 131 -10.68 4.41 5.57
N GLY A 132 -11.15 5.57 5.10
CA GLY A 132 -11.88 5.66 3.83
C GLY A 132 -11.05 5.20 2.63
N GLY A 133 -9.77 5.58 2.58
CA GLY A 133 -8.86 5.13 1.53
C GLY A 133 -8.61 3.62 1.60
N ALA A 134 -8.46 3.05 2.80
CA ALA A 134 -8.29 1.61 2.96
C ALA A 134 -9.51 0.82 2.46
N ILE A 135 -10.73 1.30 2.75
CA ILE A 135 -11.97 0.67 2.27
C ILE A 135 -12.04 0.74 0.74
N VAL A 136 -11.84 1.92 0.16
CA VAL A 136 -11.91 2.10 -1.30
C VAL A 136 -10.82 1.29 -2.00
N GLY A 137 -9.60 1.29 -1.49
CA GLY A 137 -8.49 0.50 -2.01
C GLY A 137 -8.73 -1.00 -1.90
N GLY A 138 -9.34 -1.47 -0.80
CA GLY A 138 -9.71 -2.87 -0.63
C GLY A 138 -10.80 -3.32 -1.60
N VAL A 139 -11.84 -2.50 -1.80
CA VAL A 139 -12.90 -2.78 -2.78
C VAL A 139 -12.32 -2.80 -4.20
N LEU A 140 -11.55 -1.79 -4.58
CA LEU A 140 -10.89 -1.74 -5.89
C LEU A 140 -9.92 -2.92 -6.07
N GLY A 141 -9.21 -3.30 -5.02
CA GLY A 141 -8.33 -4.47 -4.99
C GLY A 141 -9.11 -5.76 -5.27
N ALA A 142 -10.23 -6.00 -4.59
CA ALA A 142 -11.06 -7.18 -4.81
C ALA A 142 -11.66 -7.24 -6.22
N PHE A 143 -12.08 -6.10 -6.78
CA PHE A 143 -12.51 -6.02 -8.18
C PHE A 143 -11.36 -6.33 -9.14
N ALA A 144 -10.19 -5.74 -8.91
CA ALA A 144 -9.00 -5.99 -9.72
C ALA A 144 -8.59 -7.47 -9.67
N GLU A 145 -8.63 -8.10 -8.49
CA GLU A 145 -8.39 -9.53 -8.31
C GLU A 145 -9.37 -10.36 -9.14
N THR A 146 -10.67 -10.06 -9.05
CA THR A 146 -11.72 -10.80 -9.77
C THR A 146 -11.52 -10.71 -11.28
N ILE A 147 -11.21 -9.52 -11.79
CA ILE A 147 -10.95 -9.28 -13.21
C ILE A 147 -9.68 -10.00 -13.65
N MET A 148 -8.60 -9.92 -12.87
CA MET A 148 -7.32 -10.56 -13.21
C MET A 148 -7.40 -12.09 -13.16
N CYS A 149 -8.01 -12.65 -12.12
CA CYS A 149 -8.18 -14.11 -12.03
C CYS A 149 -9.18 -14.64 -13.06
N GLY A 150 -10.15 -13.82 -13.52
CA GLY A 150 -11.11 -14.21 -14.56
C GLY A 150 -10.55 -14.06 -15.99
N SER A 151 -9.74 -13.05 -16.26
CA SER A 151 -9.24 -12.73 -17.62
C SER A 151 -7.84 -13.27 -17.91
N LEU A 152 -6.97 -13.47 -16.91
CA LEU A 152 -5.61 -13.98 -17.12
C LEU A 152 -5.57 -15.49 -16.84
N VAL A 153 -5.90 -16.27 -17.88
CA VAL A 153 -5.88 -17.75 -17.93
C VAL A 153 -4.43 -18.27 -17.94
N SER A 154 -3.64 -17.96 -16.91
CA SER A 154 -2.32 -18.57 -16.70
C SER A 154 -2.35 -19.43 -15.46
N GLY A 155 -2.30 -20.76 -15.65
CA GLY A 155 -2.40 -21.78 -14.59
C GLY A 155 -1.26 -21.82 -13.57
N LYS A 156 -0.29 -20.89 -13.66
CA LYS A 156 0.82 -20.75 -12.70
C LYS A 156 0.50 -19.83 -11.51
N ARG A 157 -0.63 -19.12 -11.55
CA ARG A 157 -1.01 -18.12 -10.52
C ARG A 157 -1.74 -18.75 -9.34
N TRP A 158 -1.65 -18.14 -8.15
CA TRP A 158 -2.38 -18.60 -6.96
C TRP A 158 -3.90 -18.62 -7.14
N CYS A 159 -4.47 -17.77 -8.01
CA CYS A 159 -5.89 -17.77 -8.40
C CYS A 159 -6.45 -19.18 -8.69
N HIS A 160 -5.66 -20.07 -9.27
CA HIS A 160 -6.10 -21.43 -9.64
C HIS A 160 -5.62 -22.52 -8.69
N ARG A 161 -4.56 -22.28 -7.90
CA ARG A 161 -3.97 -23.27 -6.99
C ARG A 161 -4.58 -23.22 -5.58
N SER A 162 -5.12 -22.07 -5.16
CA SER A 162 -5.63 -21.86 -3.79
C SER A 162 -7.14 -22.16 -3.63
N ARG A 163 -7.69 -23.12 -4.37
CA ARG A 163 -9.13 -23.45 -4.25
C ARG A 163 -9.41 -24.32 -3.04
#